data_AF-A0A1M6X6X5-F1
#
_entry.id   AF-A0A1M6X6X5-F1
#
_cell.length_a   1.000
_cell.length_b   1.000
_cell.length_c   1.000
_cell.angle_alpha   90.00
_cell.angle_beta   90.00
_cell.angle_gamma   90.00
#
_symmetry.space_group_name_H-M   'P 1'
#
loop_
_entity.id
_entity.type
_entity.pdbx_description
1 polymer ?
#
loop_
_entity_poly.entity_id
_entity_poly.type
_entity_poly.pdbx_seq_one_letter_code
_entity_poly.pdbx_strand_id
1 'polypeptide(L)'
;MNVAELQRLQQLTGGDERRLPTPRTRETVDGGFADTLAQAIQEVDRAQKIADEQVEAFIAGEQENLHEVMISMNQARLYFQLMTEVRNRLLETYQELMRTQI
;
A
#
# COMPACT_ATOMS: atom_id res chain seq x y z
N MET A 1 32.89 -44.24 -44.76
CA MET A 1 32.89 -43.02 -43.91
C MET A 1 31.53 -42.39 -44.08
N ASN A 2 30.66 -42.64 -43.12
CA ASN A 2 29.22 -42.75 -43.35
C ASN A 2 28.53 -41.40 -43.23
N VAL A 3 27.67 -41.07 -44.20
CA VAL A 3 26.78 -39.88 -44.15
C VAL A 3 25.86 -39.92 -42.92
N ALA A 4 25.67 -41.12 -42.33
CA ALA A 4 24.97 -41.34 -41.07
C ALA A 4 25.68 -40.77 -39.81
N GLU A 5 26.99 -40.49 -39.86
CA GLU A 5 27.70 -39.86 -38.73
C GLU A 5 27.57 -38.34 -38.72
N LEU A 6 27.38 -37.70 -39.87
CA LEU A 6 27.16 -36.25 -39.96
C LEU A 6 25.73 -35.82 -39.55
N GLN A 7 24.78 -36.76 -39.47
CA GLN A 7 23.46 -36.53 -38.88
C GLN A 7 23.44 -36.71 -37.35
N ARG A 8 24.44 -37.40 -36.77
CA ARG A 8 24.57 -37.55 -35.32
C ARG A 8 25.18 -36.33 -34.63
N LEU A 9 25.87 -35.46 -35.38
CA LEU A 9 26.37 -34.19 -34.84
C LEU A 9 25.29 -33.07 -34.82
N GLN A 10 24.13 -33.27 -35.44
CA GLN A 10 22.97 -32.36 -35.34
C GLN A 10 21.98 -32.74 -34.23
N GLN A 11 22.15 -33.89 -33.57
CA GLN A 11 21.28 -34.35 -32.48
C GLN A 11 21.83 -34.06 -31.07
N LEU A 12 22.99 -33.39 -30.96
CA LEU A 12 23.57 -32.94 -29.69
C LEU A 12 23.29 -31.46 -29.36
N THR A 13 22.42 -30.80 -30.13
CA THR A 13 21.96 -29.42 -29.86
C THR A 13 20.48 -29.35 -29.45
N GLY A 14 19.90 -30.49 -29.04
CA GLY A 14 18.65 -30.55 -28.30
C GLY A 14 18.94 -30.68 -26.80
N GLY A 15 18.91 -29.56 -26.07
CA GLY A 15 19.20 -29.57 -24.63
C GLY A 15 19.28 -28.19 -23.99
N ASP A 16 18.13 -27.51 -23.88
CA ASP A 16 17.63 -27.02 -22.58
C ASP A 16 18.31 -25.86 -21.80
N GLU A 17 18.90 -24.81 -22.42
CA GLU A 17 19.50 -23.73 -21.58
C GLU A 17 19.30 -22.26 -21.99
N ARG A 18 18.18 -21.88 -22.63
CA ARG A 18 17.73 -20.47 -22.63
C ARG A 18 16.22 -20.31 -22.51
N ARG A 19 15.63 -20.99 -21.53
CA ARG A 19 14.37 -20.49 -20.95
C ARG A 19 14.74 -19.22 -20.19
N LEU A 20 14.72 -18.09 -20.90
CA LEU A 20 14.64 -16.78 -20.25
C LEU A 20 13.57 -16.92 -19.15
N PRO A 21 13.86 -16.57 -17.90
CA PRO A 21 12.84 -16.57 -16.87
C PRO A 21 11.70 -15.71 -17.39
N THR A 22 10.57 -16.34 -17.68
CA THR A 22 9.33 -15.64 -17.95
C THR A 22 9.16 -14.61 -16.85
N PRO A 23 8.81 -13.35 -17.17
CA PRO A 23 8.60 -12.33 -16.16
C PRO A 23 7.64 -12.94 -15.15
N ARG A 24 8.12 -13.13 -13.91
CA ARG A 24 7.24 -13.61 -12.84
C ARG A 24 6.05 -12.68 -12.89
N THR A 25 4.86 -13.25 -13.16
CA THR A 25 3.60 -12.58 -12.90
C THR A 25 3.78 -11.89 -11.57
N ARG A 26 3.71 -10.55 -11.55
CA ARG A 26 3.72 -9.80 -10.30
C ARG A 26 2.70 -10.50 -9.43
N GLU A 27 3.16 -11.19 -8.38
CA GLU A 27 2.28 -11.59 -7.30
C GLU A 27 1.61 -10.27 -6.90
N THR A 28 0.33 -10.15 -7.22
CA THR A 28 -0.50 -9.09 -6.70
C THR A 28 -0.44 -9.31 -5.21
N VAL A 29 0.45 -8.57 -4.54
CA VAL A 29 0.50 -8.49 -3.09
C VAL A 29 -0.91 -8.07 -2.70
N ASP A 30 -1.69 -9.01 -2.18
CA ASP A 30 -2.98 -8.73 -1.58
C ASP A 30 -2.69 -7.72 -0.45
N GLY A 31 -3.15 -6.49 -0.60
CA GLY A 31 -2.75 -5.35 0.24
C GLY A 31 -1.61 -4.51 -0.37
N GLY A 32 -1.90 -3.84 -1.49
CA GLY A 32 -1.00 -2.83 -2.02
C GLY A 32 -0.94 -1.58 -1.13
N PHE A 33 0.05 -0.73 -1.35
CA PHE A 33 0.15 0.56 -0.65
C PHE A 33 -1.16 1.40 -0.76
N ALA A 34 -1.85 1.32 -1.90
CA ALA A 34 -3.13 1.98 -2.09
C ALA A 34 -4.22 1.45 -1.15
N ASP A 35 -4.26 0.13 -0.90
CA ASP A 35 -5.19 -0.48 0.04
C ASP A 35 -4.86 -0.08 1.48
N THR A 36 -3.58 -0.09 1.87
CA THR A 36 -3.15 0.38 3.19
C THR A 36 -3.50 1.86 3.40
N LEU A 37 -3.31 2.70 2.38
CA LEU A 37 -3.67 4.11 2.43
C LEU A 37 -5.20 4.29 2.54
N ALA A 38 -5.98 3.52 1.79
CA ALA A 38 -7.44 3.55 1.86
C ALA A 38 -7.93 3.13 3.25
N GLN A 39 -7.34 2.09 3.84
CA GLN A 39 -7.63 1.67 5.22
C GLN A 39 -7.26 2.76 6.23
N ALA A 40 -6.09 3.39 6.10
CA ALA A 40 -5.68 4.47 6.98
C ALA A 40 -6.65 5.67 6.94
N ILE A 41 -7.18 6.01 5.76
CA ILE A 41 -8.20 7.05 5.61
C ILE A 41 -9.49 6.66 6.34
N GLN A 42 -9.93 5.40 6.22
CA GLN A 42 -11.11 4.91 6.93
C GLN A 42 -10.91 4.92 8.46
N GLU A 43 -9.71 4.61 8.95
CA GLU A 43 -9.41 4.67 10.37
C GLU A 43 -9.43 6.12 10.90
N VAL A 44 -8.97 7.10 10.11
CA VAL A 44 -9.07 8.53 10.49
C VAL A 44 -10.53 8.98 10.58
N ASP A 45 -11.37 8.60 9.61
CA ASP A 45 -12.82 8.88 9.62
C ASP A 45 -13.50 8.24 10.84
N ARG A 46 -13.17 6.99 11.15
CA ARG A 46 -13.69 6.30 12.34
C ARG A 46 -13.26 7.02 13.62
N ALA A 47 -11.99 7.40 13.73
CA ALA A 47 -11.48 8.10 14.90
C ALA A 47 -12.15 9.46 15.12
N GLN A 48 -12.45 10.20 14.04
CA GLN A 48 -13.23 11.44 14.11
C GLN A 48 -14.64 11.18 14.64
N LYS A 49 -15.36 10.20 14.07
CA LYS A 49 -16.72 9.86 14.51
C LYS A 49 -16.78 9.45 15.98
N ILE A 50 -15.83 8.61 16.41
CA ILE A 50 -15.74 8.21 17.83
C ILE A 50 -15.52 9.43 18.72
N ALA A 51 -14.63 10.35 18.32
CA ALA A 51 -14.40 11.56 19.10
C ALA A 51 -15.65 12.45 19.18
N ASP A 52 -16.39 12.59 18.08
CA ASP A 52 -17.64 13.36 18.03
C ASP A 52 -18.72 12.70 18.91
N GLU A 53 -18.89 11.38 18.83
CA GLU A 53 -19.81 10.61 19.66
C GLU A 53 -19.50 10.77 21.16
N GLN A 54 -18.21 10.70 21.54
CA GLN A 54 -17.80 10.89 22.95
C GLN A 54 -18.07 12.33 23.42
N VAL A 55 -17.91 13.33 22.55
CA VAL A 55 -18.23 14.72 22.87
C VAL A 55 -19.74 14.89 23.06
N GLU A 56 -20.57 14.30 22.19
CA GLU A 56 -22.02 14.35 22.30
C GLU A 56 -22.50 13.65 23.58
N ALA A 57 -22.00 12.45 23.87
CA ALA A 57 -22.34 11.69 25.08
C ALA A 57 -21.94 12.44 26.37
N PHE A 58 -20.79 13.12 26.35
CA PHE A 58 -20.35 13.97 27.47
C PHE A 58 -21.28 15.18 27.68
N ILE A 59 -21.65 15.88 26.61
CA ILE A 59 -22.56 17.03 26.69
C ILE A 59 -23.97 16.60 27.12
N ALA A 60 -24.42 15.41 26.69
CA ALA A 60 -25.68 14.82 27.11
C ALA A 60 -25.69 14.35 28.57
N GLY A 61 -24.53 14.33 29.24
CA GLY A 61 -24.37 13.83 30.61
C GLY A 61 -24.38 12.30 30.71
N GLU A 62 -24.30 11.59 29.58
CA GLU A 62 -24.21 10.14 29.52
C GLU A 62 -22.78 9.63 29.81
N GLN A 63 -21.79 10.53 29.72
CA GLN A 63 -20.39 10.22 29.97
C GLN A 63 -19.77 11.21 30.95
N GLU A 64 -19.36 10.75 32.12
CA GLU A 64 -18.77 11.62 33.17
C GLU A 64 -17.26 11.83 32.99
N ASN A 65 -16.61 11.02 32.14
CA ASN A 65 -15.15 11.02 32.01
C ASN A 65 -14.66 11.97 30.90
N LEU A 66 -14.56 13.26 31.24
CA LEU A 66 -13.98 14.28 30.36
C LEU A 66 -12.57 13.92 29.85
N HIS A 67 -11.80 13.14 30.61
CA HIS A 67 -10.44 12.75 30.21
C HIS A 67 -10.45 11.84 28.97
N GLU A 68 -11.38 10.88 28.90
CA GLU A 68 -11.52 9.98 27.76
C GLU A 68 -11.95 10.73 26.50
N VAL A 69 -12.89 11.67 26.63
CA VAL A 69 -13.31 12.55 25.53
C VAL A 69 -12.12 13.33 24.98
N MET A 70 -11.35 13.96 25.87
CA MET A 70 -10.15 14.71 25.51
C MET A 70 -9.10 13.82 24.85
N ILE A 71 -8.91 12.58 25.30
CA ILE A 71 -8.00 11.63 24.67
C ILE A 71 -8.46 11.30 23.25
N SER A 72 -9.74 10.98 23.04
CA SER A 72 -10.29 10.66 21.73
C SER A 72 -10.16 11.84 20.76
N MET A 73 -10.45 13.05 21.21
CA MET A 73 -10.27 14.26 20.40
C MET A 73 -8.81 14.47 19.99
N ASN A 74 -7.86 14.26 20.92
CA ASN A 74 -6.44 14.39 20.62
C ASN A 74 -5.95 13.30 19.65
N GLN A 75 -6.41 12.06 19.80
CA GLN A 75 -6.12 10.98 18.85
C GLN A 75 -6.64 11.30 17.45
N ALA A 76 -7.90 11.69 17.33
CA ALA A 76 -8.51 12.06 16.04
C ALA A 76 -7.72 13.19 15.35
N ARG A 77 -7.29 14.20 16.11
CA ARG A 77 -6.46 15.30 15.60
C ARG A 77 -5.09 14.81 15.11
N LEU A 78 -4.41 13.96 15.89
CA LEU A 78 -3.11 13.42 15.54
C LEU A 78 -3.19 12.57 14.26
N TYR A 79 -4.21 11.71 14.16
CA TYR A 79 -4.42 10.88 12.96
C TYR A 79 -4.70 11.72 11.72
N PHE A 80 -5.50 12.78 11.85
CA PHE A 80 -5.74 13.71 10.75
C PHE A 80 -4.46 14.42 10.29
N GLN A 81 -3.62 14.87 11.24
CA GLN A 81 -2.33 15.48 10.93
C GLN A 81 -1.43 14.51 10.17
N LEU A 82 -1.31 13.27 10.66
CA LEU A 82 -0.54 12.23 9.98
C LEU A 82 -1.04 11.98 8.55
N MET A 83 -2.36 11.88 8.36
CA MET A 83 -2.97 11.66 7.03
C MET A 83 -2.69 12.82 6.08
N THR A 84 -2.70 14.05 6.59
CA THR A 84 -2.35 15.25 5.81
C THR A 84 -0.91 15.20 5.33
N GLU A 85 0.03 14.82 6.20
CA GLU A 85 1.44 14.67 5.84
C GLU A 85 1.65 13.56 4.80
N VAL A 86 1.00 12.42 4.98
CA VAL A 86 1.07 11.32 4.00
C VAL A 86 0.52 11.77 2.65
N ARG A 87 -0.63 12.45 2.61
CA ARG A 87 -1.22 13.01 1.39
C ARG A 87 -0.25 13.97 0.71
N ASN A 88 0.33 14.91 1.46
CA ASN A 88 1.28 15.89 0.93
C ASN A 88 2.50 15.18 0.34
N ARG A 89 3.06 14.20 1.06
CA ARG A 89 4.22 13.45 0.60
C ARG A 89 3.94 12.65 -0.67
N LEU A 90 2.74 12.10 -0.82
CA LEU A 90 2.33 11.39 -2.03
C LEU A 90 2.20 12.33 -3.23
N LEU A 91 1.61 13.50 -3.03
CA LEU A 91 1.51 14.51 -4.08
C LEU A 91 2.89 15.03 -4.51
N GLU A 92 3.81 15.25 -3.56
CA GLU A 92 5.21 15.61 -3.85
C GLU A 92 5.91 14.50 -4.64
N THR A 93 5.80 13.25 -4.19
CA THR A 93 6.45 12.11 -4.84
C THR A 93 5.93 11.93 -6.27
N TYR A 94 4.62 12.08 -6.49
CA TYR A 94 4.03 12.08 -7.83
C TYR A 94 4.59 13.19 -8.72
N GLN A 95 4.70 14.41 -8.20
CA GLN A 95 5.28 15.55 -8.92
C GLN A 95 6.75 15.32 -9.27
N GLU A 96 7.55 14.77 -8.35
CA GLU A 96 8.98 14.53 -8.58
C GLU A 96 9.24 13.45 -9.64
N LEU A 97 8.42 12.39 -9.68
CA LEU A 97 8.48 11.36 -10.71
C LEU A 97 8.19 11.92 -12.11
N MET A 98 7.27 12.87 -12.24
CA MET A 98 7.00 13.54 -13.52
C MET A 98 8.17 14.43 -13.95
N ARG A 99 8.86 15.07 -12.99
CA ARG A 99 9.98 15.98 -13.25
C ARG A 99 11.26 15.27 -13.69
N THR A 100 11.47 14.03 -13.27
CA THR A 100 12.66 13.25 -13.62
C THR A 100 12.59 12.56 -14.99
N GLN A 101 11.46 12.65 -15.70
CA GLN A 101 11.26 12.04 -17.01
C GLN A 101 11.50 12.98 -18.21
N ILE A 102 11.94 14.21 -17.97
CA ILE A 102 12.40 15.16 -19.01
C ILE A 102 13.92 15.21 -19.10
#